data_AF-A0A5E4NAS5-F1
#
_entry.id   AF-A0A5E4NAS5-F1
#
_cell.length_a   1.000
_cell.length_b   1.000
_cell.length_c   1.000
_cell.angle_alpha   90.00
_cell.angle_beta   90.00
_cell.angle_gamma   90.00
#
_symmetry.space_group_name_H-M   'P 1'
#
loop_
_entity.id
_entity.type
_entity.pdbx_description
1 polymer ?
#
loop_
_entity_poly.entity_id
_entity_poly.type
_entity_poly.pdbx_seq_one_letter_code
_entity_poly.pdbx_strand_id
1 'polypeptide(L)'
;MCGGGGRTCVRYRQRVIVNMPGYLSGLAAALASTDRRVLANYMVWRAVASCVPFTDRRLRDLQQTLHAELYGQPTRQPRWAECVDVVSAGLYLAVGRLYVTRYFDGRTKNATADMVKKIRREMHDALTDSGTAFF
;
A
#
# COMPACT_ATOMS: atom_id res chain seq x y z
N MET A 1 9.57 -30.46 -9.35
CA MET A 1 8.76 -31.50 -8.67
C MET A 1 7.94 -30.82 -7.58
N CYS A 2 6.61 -30.84 -7.69
CA CYS A 2 5.71 -30.37 -6.64
C CYS A 2 5.08 -31.58 -5.94
N GLY A 3 5.76 -32.06 -4.90
CA GLY A 3 5.25 -33.06 -3.97
C GLY A 3 4.36 -32.42 -2.91
N GLY A 4 3.32 -33.14 -2.50
CA GLY A 4 2.15 -32.70 -1.74
C GLY A 4 2.42 -31.80 -0.53
N GLY A 5 1.49 -30.86 -0.33
CA GLY A 5 1.41 -29.98 0.84
C GLY A 5 1.25 -28.52 0.43
N GLY A 6 0.00 -28.05 0.30
CA GLY A 6 -0.48 -26.66 0.41
C GLY A 6 0.18 -25.53 -0.42
N ARG A 7 1.24 -25.81 -1.16
CA ARG A 7 2.01 -24.82 -1.90
C ARG A 7 1.40 -24.65 -3.28
N THR A 8 0.99 -23.43 -3.59
CA THR A 8 0.56 -23.03 -4.93
C THR A 8 1.72 -23.18 -5.91
N CYS A 9 1.76 -24.31 -6.60
CA CYS A 9 2.76 -24.60 -7.61
C CYS A 9 2.47 -23.81 -8.88
N VAL A 10 3.37 -22.86 -9.17
CA VAL A 10 3.32 -22.11 -10.43
C VAL A 10 3.63 -23.07 -11.58
N ARG A 11 2.57 -23.47 -12.30
CA ARG A 11 2.67 -24.28 -13.52
C ARG A 11 2.75 -23.36 -14.73
N TYR A 12 3.39 -23.82 -15.80
CA TYR A 12 3.54 -23.08 -17.07
C TYR A 12 2.21 -22.58 -17.67
N ARG A 13 1.08 -23.25 -17.39
CA ARG A 13 -0.27 -22.86 -17.84
C ARG A 13 -1.09 -22.09 -16.80
N GLN A 14 -0.46 -21.44 -15.82
CA GLN A 14 -1.21 -20.62 -14.87
C GLN A 14 -1.71 -19.33 -15.53
N ARG A 15 -2.98 -19.01 -15.27
CA ARG A 15 -3.58 -17.74 -15.66
C ARG A 15 -3.09 -16.66 -14.70
N VAL A 16 -2.61 -15.55 -15.26
CA VAL A 16 -2.16 -14.37 -14.52
C VAL A 16 -2.91 -13.15 -15.05
N ILE A 17 -3.36 -12.29 -14.16
CA ILE A 17 -4.02 -11.03 -14.52
C ILE A 17 -2.93 -9.98 -14.76
N VAL A 18 -2.93 -9.38 -15.95
CA VAL A 18 -2.02 -8.29 -16.31
C VAL A 18 -2.78 -6.98 -16.25
N ASN A 19 -2.57 -6.21 -15.18
CA ASN A 19 -3.29 -4.94 -14.97
C ASN A 19 -2.88 -3.85 -15.98
N MET A 20 -1.62 -3.84 -16.42
CA MET A 20 -1.07 -2.80 -17.31
C MET A 20 -0.23 -3.43 -18.44
N PRO A 21 -0.87 -3.94 -19.52
CA PRO A 21 -0.16 -4.67 -20.58
C PRO A 21 0.81 -3.81 -21.39
N GLY A 22 0.49 -2.52 -21.62
CA GLY A 22 1.36 -1.58 -22.33
C GLY A 22 2.66 -1.31 -21.58
N TYR A 23 2.60 -1.18 -20.25
CA TYR A 23 3.78 -1.01 -19.41
C TYR A 23 4.73 -2.21 -19.51
N LEU A 24 4.21 -3.44 -19.43
CA LEU A 24 5.07 -4.64 -19.52
C LEU A 24 5.75 -4.76 -20.88
N SER A 25 5.05 -4.40 -21.96
CA SER A 25 5.62 -4.42 -23.31
C SER A 25 6.73 -3.37 -23.46
N GLY A 26 6.49 -2.14 -22.98
CA GLY A 26 7.50 -1.08 -22.98
C GLY A 26 8.69 -1.39 -22.07
N LEU A 27 8.44 -2.00 -20.91
CA LEU A 27 9.50 -2.46 -19.99
C LEU A 27 10.37 -3.53 -20.64
N ALA A 28 9.78 -4.50 -21.34
CA ALA A 28 10.55 -5.53 -22.04
C ALA A 28 11.47 -4.91 -23.11
N ALA A 29 10.97 -3.94 -23.88
CA ALA A 29 11.77 -3.20 -24.85
C ALA A 29 12.91 -2.42 -24.18
N ALA A 30 12.63 -1.69 -23.10
CA ALA A 30 13.63 -0.91 -22.37
C ALA A 30 14.72 -1.80 -21.72
N LEU A 31 14.33 -2.96 -21.19
CA LEU A 31 15.28 -3.93 -20.64
C LEU A 31 16.18 -4.53 -21.72
N ALA A 32 15.65 -4.75 -22.92
CA ALA A 32 16.44 -5.27 -24.04
C ALA A 32 17.42 -4.23 -24.61
N SER A 33 17.06 -2.94 -24.59
CA SER A 33 17.88 -1.85 -25.15
C SER A 33 18.90 -1.25 -24.17
N THR A 34 18.76 -1.47 -22.86
CA THR A 34 19.59 -0.83 -21.83
C THR A 34 20.78 -1.71 -21.44
N ASP A 35 21.94 -1.09 -21.23
CA ASP A 35 23.15 -1.79 -20.78
C ASP A 35 22.94 -2.50 -19.42
N ARG A 36 23.47 -3.73 -19.32
CA ARG A 36 23.33 -4.58 -18.13
C ARG A 36 23.87 -3.92 -16.85
N ARG A 37 24.95 -3.14 -16.95
CA ARG A 37 25.53 -2.39 -15.83
C ARG A 37 24.58 -1.30 -15.34
N VAL A 38 23.91 -0.60 -16.25
CA VAL A 38 22.92 0.43 -15.89
C VAL A 38 21.73 -0.21 -15.19
N LEU A 39 21.23 -1.33 -15.72
CA LEU A 39 20.14 -2.09 -15.09
C LEU A 39 20.52 -2.59 -13.69
N ALA A 40 21.72 -3.16 -13.52
CA ALA A 40 22.21 -3.63 -12.24
C ALA A 40 22.33 -2.49 -11.21
N ASN A 41 22.94 -1.36 -11.61
CA ASN A 41 23.07 -0.18 -10.76
C ASN A 41 21.70 0.37 -10.34
N TYR A 42 20.75 0.42 -11.27
CA TYR A 42 19.38 0.84 -10.97
C TYR A 42 18.71 -0.09 -9.95
N MET A 43 18.77 -1.41 -10.17
CA MET A 43 18.17 -2.39 -9.25
C MET A 43 18.79 -2.31 -7.85
N VAL A 44 20.12 -2.21 -7.75
CA VAL A 44 20.82 -2.03 -6.47
C VAL A 44 20.40 -0.73 -5.80
N TRP A 45 20.34 0.39 -6.54
CA TRP A 45 19.89 1.66 -5.99
C TRP A 45 18.46 1.59 -5.45
N ARG A 46 17.54 0.91 -6.15
CA ARG A 46 16.16 0.71 -5.66
C ARG A 46 16.13 -0.04 -4.33
N ALA A 47 16.95 -1.07 -4.19
CA ALA A 47 17.10 -1.80 -2.92
C ALA A 47 17.69 -0.90 -1.83
N VAL A 48 18.79 -0.21 -2.10
CA VAL A 48 19.43 0.71 -1.16
C VAL A 48 18.45 1.78 -0.68
N ALA A 49 17.75 2.45 -1.61
CA ALA A 49 16.76 3.48 -1.31
C ALA A 49 15.64 2.95 -0.38
N SER A 50 15.21 1.70 -0.55
CA SER A 50 14.22 1.07 0.33
C SER A 50 14.74 0.80 1.75
N CYS A 51 16.05 0.61 1.90
CA CYS A 51 16.69 0.38 3.19
C CYS A 51 17.04 1.68 3.94
N VAL A 52 17.23 2.80 3.24
CA VAL A 52 17.67 4.09 3.85
C VAL A 52 16.89 4.46 5.13
N PRO A 53 15.55 4.35 5.21
CA PRO A 53 14.80 4.71 6.43
C PRO A 53 15.24 3.96 7.71
N PHE A 54 15.88 2.80 7.55
CA PHE A 54 16.33 1.90 8.61
C PHE A 54 17.84 2.00 8.89
N THR A 55 18.54 2.91 8.23
CA THR A 55 19.99 3.10 8.38
C THR A 55 20.35 4.27 9.29
N ASP A 56 21.64 4.54 9.42
CA ASP A 56 22.18 5.64 10.21
C ASP A 56 21.64 7.01 9.79
N ARG A 57 21.73 7.97 10.72
CA ARG A 57 21.24 9.33 10.53
C ARG A 57 21.77 9.99 9.25
N ARG A 58 23.04 9.74 8.91
CA ARG A 58 23.69 10.32 7.71
C ARG A 58 22.93 10.03 6.42
N LEU A 59 22.54 8.78 6.17
CA LEU A 59 21.81 8.40 4.95
C LEU A 59 20.37 8.92 4.97
N ARG A 60 19.76 8.92 6.16
CA ARG A 60 18.42 9.47 6.38
C ARG A 60 18.34 10.97 6.15
N ASP A 61 19.38 11.71 6.49
CA ASP A 61 19.48 13.15 6.25
C ASP A 61 19.64 13.44 4.74
N LEU A 62 20.43 12.65 4.02
CA LEU A 62 20.54 12.74 2.55
C LEU A 62 19.20 12.46 1.85
N GLN A 63 18.44 11.46 2.32
CA GLN A 63 17.10 11.20 1.82
C GLN A 63 16.17 12.39 2.09
N GLN A 64 16.30 13.05 3.24
CA GLN A 64 15.50 14.23 3.56
C GLN A 64 15.81 15.39 2.63
N THR A 65 17.06 15.62 2.26
CA THR A 65 17.43 16.64 1.26
C THR A 65 16.74 16.37 -0.07
N LEU A 66 16.74 15.12 -0.53
CA LEU A 66 16.03 14.74 -1.77
C LEU A 66 14.51 14.97 -1.65
N HIS A 67 13.91 14.60 -0.52
CA HIS A 67 12.47 14.78 -0.30
C HIS A 67 12.07 16.26 -0.20
N ALA A 68 12.95 17.11 0.35
CA ALA A 68 12.72 18.55 0.40
C ALA A 68 12.60 19.14 -1.02
N GLU A 69 13.47 18.71 -1.95
CA GLU A 69 13.42 19.15 -3.34
C GLU A 69 12.23 18.56 -4.12
N LEU A 70 11.92 17.28 -3.93
CA LEU A 70 10.86 16.61 -4.69
C LEU A 70 9.45 16.97 -4.24
N TYR A 71 9.26 17.13 -2.93
CA TYR A 71 7.93 17.25 -2.32
C TYR A 71 7.73 18.56 -1.56
N GLY A 72 8.74 19.44 -1.51
CA GLY A 72 8.67 20.69 -0.75
C GLY A 72 8.58 20.47 0.76
N GLN A 73 8.99 19.31 1.27
CA GLN A 73 8.90 18.97 2.69
C GLN A 73 10.23 19.27 3.40
N PRO A 74 10.37 20.40 4.11
CA PRO A 74 11.66 20.82 4.66
C PRO A 74 12.10 19.98 5.85
N THR A 75 11.15 19.40 6.60
CA THR A 75 11.43 18.71 7.86
C THR A 75 10.93 17.27 7.84
N ARG A 76 11.78 16.40 8.41
CA ARG A 76 11.46 15.01 8.66
C ARG A 76 10.62 14.93 9.94
N GLN A 77 9.63 14.03 9.95
CA GLN A 77 8.83 13.79 11.14
C GLN A 77 9.70 13.26 12.30
N PRO A 78 9.31 13.49 13.56
CA PRO A 78 10.09 13.02 14.69
C PRO A 78 10.20 11.49 14.68
N ARG A 79 11.33 10.95 15.16
CA ARG A 79 11.64 9.52 15.04
C ARG A 79 10.57 8.59 15.63
N TRP A 80 9.94 9.00 16.74
CA TRP A 80 8.87 8.19 17.34
C TRP A 80 7.67 8.04 16.40
N ALA A 81 7.34 9.08 15.62
CA ALA A 81 6.23 9.04 14.67
C ALA A 81 6.56 8.09 13.51
N GLU A 82 7.79 8.13 12.98
CA GLU A 82 8.24 7.14 11.99
C GLU A 82 8.13 5.71 12.49
N CYS A 83 8.54 5.46 13.74
CA CYS A 83 8.43 4.15 14.34
C CYS A 83 6.98 3.70 14.47
N VAL A 84 6.07 4.61 14.85
CA VAL A 84 4.64 4.33 14.91
C VAL A 84 4.09 3.99 13.52
N ASP A 85 4.49 4.71 12.47
CA ASP A 85 4.06 4.43 11.10
C ASP A 85 4.51 3.04 10.63
N VAL A 86 5.79 2.70 10.86
CA VAL A 86 6.35 1.39 10.49
C VAL A 86 5.62 0.25 11.21
N VAL A 87 5.40 0.38 12.51
CA VAL A 87 4.69 -0.63 13.30
C VAL A 87 3.22 -0.70 12.94
N SER A 88 2.58 0.44 12.65
CA SER A 88 1.18 0.48 12.22
C SER A 88 1.00 -0.12 10.83
N ALA A 89 1.98 -0.02 9.93
CA ALA A 89 1.93 -0.66 8.62
C ALA A 89 2.17 -2.18 8.71
N GLY A 90 3.13 -2.63 9.54
CA GLY A 90 3.49 -4.04 9.65
C GLY A 90 2.60 -4.87 10.59
N LEU A 91 2.12 -4.25 11.67
CA LEU A 91 1.39 -4.89 12.78
C LEU A 91 0.04 -4.20 13.05
N TYR A 92 -0.64 -3.76 11.99
CA TYR A 92 -1.85 -2.95 12.06
C TYR A 92 -2.94 -3.54 12.98
N LEU A 93 -3.14 -4.86 13.01
CA LEU A 93 -4.12 -5.50 13.90
C LEU A 93 -3.73 -5.41 15.39
N ALA A 94 -2.45 -5.58 15.70
CA ALA A 94 -1.96 -5.52 17.07
C ALA A 94 -2.05 -4.08 17.61
N VAL A 95 -1.61 -3.11 16.81
CA VAL A 95 -1.75 -1.68 17.11
C VAL A 95 -3.23 -1.30 17.24
N GLY A 96 -4.07 -1.78 16.32
CA GLY A 96 -5.51 -1.56 16.35
C GLY A 96 -6.17 -2.09 17.63
N ARG A 97 -5.80 -3.30 18.08
CA ARG A 97 -6.30 -3.85 19.36
C ARG A 97 -5.90 -2.97 20.54
N LEU A 98 -4.63 -2.54 20.60
CA LEU A 98 -4.15 -1.66 21.66
C LEU A 98 -4.93 -0.34 21.68
N TYR A 99 -5.17 0.25 20.50
CA TYR A 99 -5.93 1.48 20.35
C TYR A 99 -7.38 1.32 20.81
N VAL A 100 -8.09 0.30 20.31
CA VAL A 100 -9.50 0.04 20.65
C VAL A 100 -9.67 -0.21 22.15
N THR A 101 -8.77 -0.98 22.75
CA THR A 101 -8.81 -1.30 24.19
C THR A 101 -8.71 -0.04 25.07
N ARG A 102 -7.99 1.00 24.61
CA ARG A 102 -7.72 2.20 25.41
C ARG A 102 -8.66 3.37 25.10
N TYR A 103 -9.06 3.53 23.84
CA TYR A 103 -9.66 4.78 23.37
C TYR A 103 -11.05 4.60 22.74
N PHE A 104 -11.50 3.36 22.49
CA PHE A 104 -12.73 3.13 21.75
C PHE A 104 -13.84 2.57 22.65
N ASP A 105 -14.91 3.35 22.82
CA ASP A 105 -16.11 2.95 23.55
C ASP A 105 -17.09 2.17 22.64
N GLY A 106 -17.73 1.14 23.20
CA GLY A 106 -18.77 0.36 22.52
C GLY A 106 -19.98 1.20 22.09
N ARG A 107 -20.27 2.32 22.77
CA ARG A 107 -21.34 3.24 22.36
C ARG A 107 -21.09 3.87 20.99
N THR A 108 -19.85 4.27 20.71
CA THR A 108 -19.46 4.83 19.41
C THR A 108 -19.67 3.81 18.30
N LYS A 109 -19.36 2.53 18.57
CA LYS A 109 -19.60 1.44 17.61
C LYS A 109 -21.07 1.36 17.19
N ASN A 110 -21.99 1.40 18.16
CA ASN A 110 -23.42 1.26 17.89
C ASN A 110 -23.96 2.46 17.11
N ALA A 111 -23.58 3.68 17.51
CA ALA A 111 -23.99 4.90 16.82
C ALA A 111 -23.50 4.91 15.35
N THR A 112 -22.24 4.55 15.10
CA THR A 112 -21.72 4.46 13.73
C THR A 112 -22.39 3.34 12.93
N ALA A 113 -22.66 2.18 13.54
CA ALA A 113 -23.35 1.09 12.86
C ALA A 113 -24.77 1.48 12.41
N ASP A 114 -25.49 2.25 13.23
CA ASP A 114 -26.82 2.73 12.86
C ASP A 114 -26.78 3.81 11.78
N MET A 115 -25.77 4.68 11.78
CA MET A 115 -25.53 5.61 10.68
C MET A 115 -25.25 4.88 9.36
N VAL A 116 -24.39 3.86 9.36
CA VAL A 116 -24.10 3.06 8.16
C VAL A 116 -25.36 2.34 7.65
N LYS A 117 -26.19 1.80 8.55
CA LYS A 117 -27.47 1.19 8.17
C LYS A 117 -28.41 2.19 7.52
N LYS A 118 -28.48 3.43 8.03
CA LYS A 118 -29.28 4.51 7.45
C LYS A 118 -28.79 4.84 6.04
N ILE A 119 -27.49 5.13 5.87
CA ILE A 119 -26.89 5.43 4.57
C ILE A 119 -27.17 4.32 3.56
N ARG A 120 -27.04 3.06 3.96
CA ARG A 120 -27.33 1.92 3.08
C ARG A 120 -28.80 1.84 2.65
N ARG A 121 -29.74 2.19 3.53
CA ARG A 121 -31.16 2.24 3.19
C ARG A 121 -31.44 3.37 2.21
N GLU A 122 -30.99 4.59 2.51
CA GLU A 122 -31.19 5.72 1.60
C GLU A 122 -30.60 5.43 0.20
N MET A 123 -29.44 4.77 0.13
CA MET A 123 -28.84 4.39 -1.14
C MET A 123 -29.63 3.30 -1.87
N HIS A 124 -30.21 2.34 -1.13
CA HIS A 124 -31.08 1.32 -1.72
C HIS A 124 -32.38 1.95 -2.24
N ASP A 125 -33.00 2.81 -1.45
CA ASP A 125 -34.27 3.47 -1.77
C ASP A 125 -34.09 4.39 -2.98
N ALA A 126 -32.98 5.15 -3.05
CA ALA A 126 -32.62 5.94 -4.22
C ALA A 126 -32.45 5.10 -5.50
N LEU A 127 -31.92 3.88 -5.39
CA LEU A 127 -31.76 2.96 -6.53
C LEU A 127 -33.08 2.29 -6.94
N THR A 128 -34.00 2.05 -6.00
CA THR A 128 -35.33 1.50 -6.32
C THR A 128 -36.29 2.54 -6.88
N ASP A 129 -36.28 3.77 -6.34
CA ASP A 129 -37.13 4.87 -6.80
C ASP A 129 -36.74 5.32 -8.21
N SER A 130 -35.44 5.34 -8.52
CA SER A 130 -34.93 5.63 -9.87
C SER A 130 -35.28 4.53 -10.89
N GLY A 131 -35.65 3.32 -10.45
CA GLY A 131 -36.22 2.27 -11.29
C GLY A 131 -37.72 2.44 -11.61
N THR A 132 -38.45 3.20 -10.79
CA THR A 132 -39.90 3.45 -10.97
C THR A 132 -40.25 4.74 -11.70
N ALA A 133 -39.28 5.64 -11.91
CA ALA A 133 -39.49 6.92 -12.61
C ALA A 133 -39.08 6.91 -14.10
N PHE A 134 -38.66 5.74 -14.63
CA PHE A 134 -38.22 5.58 -16.03
C PHE A 134 -39.08 4.65 -16.89
N PHE A 135 -40.27 4.25 -16.41
CA PHE A 135 -41.32 3.59 -17.19
C PHE A 135 -42.67 4.28 -17.00
#